data_AF-A0A2J8TBV1-F1
#
_entry.id   AF-A0A2J8TBV1-F1
#
_cell.length_a   1.000
_cell.length_b   1.000
_cell.length_c   1.000
_cell.angle_alpha   90.00
_cell.angle_beta   90.00
_cell.angle_gamma   90.00
#
_symmetry.space_group_name_H-M   'P 1'
#
loop_
_entity.id
_entity.type
_entity.pdbx_description
1 polymer ?
#
loop_
_entity_poly.entity_id
_entity_poly.type
_entity_poly.pdbx_seq_one_letter_code
_entity_poly.pdbx_strand_id
1 'polypeptide(L)'
;MTLLLLPLLLASLLASCSCNKANKHKPWIEAEYQGIVMENDNTVLLNPPLFALDKDAPLRYAGEICGFRLHGSGVPFEAVILDKATGEGLIRAKEPMDCEAQKEHTFTIQAYDCGEGPDGANTKKSHKATVHVR
;
A
#
# COMPACT_ATOMS: atom_id res chain seq x y z
N MET A 1 -19.84 57.37 6.96
CA MET A 1 -20.39 56.01 7.22
C MET A 1 -19.71 54.93 6.36
N THR A 2 -18.39 55.01 6.11
CA THR A 2 -17.73 54.15 5.10
C THR A 2 -16.49 53.39 5.60
N LEU A 3 -16.19 53.40 6.89
CA LEU A 3 -14.94 52.85 7.45
C LEU A 3 -15.06 51.47 8.13
N LEU A 4 -16.21 50.80 8.06
CA LEU A 4 -16.43 49.49 8.69
C LEU A 4 -16.40 48.30 7.72
N LEU A 5 -16.18 48.53 6.42
CA LEU A 5 -16.26 47.49 5.39
C LEU A 5 -14.91 46.81 5.07
N LEU A 6 -13.77 47.40 5.48
CA LEU A 6 -12.44 46.82 5.20
C LEU A 6 -12.11 45.51 5.97
N PRO A 7 -12.52 45.28 7.23
CA PRO A 7 -12.13 44.05 7.93
C PRO A 7 -12.95 42.82 7.49
N LEU A 8 -14.16 43.01 6.92
CA LEU A 8 -14.99 41.90 6.45
C LEU A 8 -14.45 41.27 5.16
N LEU A 9 -13.81 42.05 4.27
CA LEU A 9 -13.23 41.53 3.03
C LEU A 9 -11.95 40.70 3.25
N LEU A 10 -11.23 40.92 4.35
CA LEU A 10 -10.07 40.10 4.71
C LEU A 10 -10.47 38.72 5.26
N ALA A 11 -11.62 38.62 5.94
CA ALA A 11 -12.09 37.36 6.52
C ALA A 11 -12.57 36.36 5.45
N SER A 12 -13.05 36.84 4.30
CA SER A 12 -13.51 36.00 3.18
C SER A 12 -12.39 35.36 2.36
N LEU A 13 -11.14 35.84 2.47
CA LEU A 13 -9.99 35.26 1.75
C LEU A 13 -9.34 34.08 2.47
N LEU A 14 -9.71 33.81 3.73
CA LEU A 14 -9.17 32.72 4.54
C LEU A 14 -10.12 31.51 4.67
N ALA A 15 -11.20 31.46 3.89
CA ALA A 15 -11.98 30.25 3.70
C ALA A 15 -11.17 29.25 2.86
N SER A 16 -10.11 28.71 3.46
CA SER A 16 -9.46 27.50 2.98
C SER A 16 -10.56 26.44 2.95
N CYS A 17 -11.00 26.06 1.75
CA CYS A 17 -11.77 24.86 1.52
C CYS A 17 -11.07 23.72 2.28
N SER A 18 -11.60 23.33 3.43
CA SER A 18 -11.24 22.07 4.06
C SER A 18 -11.79 20.99 3.15
N CYS A 19 -11.03 20.67 2.10
CA CYS A 19 -11.21 19.44 1.36
C CYS A 19 -11.14 18.35 2.42
N ASN A 20 -12.29 17.74 2.76
CA ASN A 20 -12.37 16.72 3.80
C ASN A 20 -11.26 15.69 3.55
N LYS A 21 -10.22 15.71 4.40
CA LYS A 21 -9.05 14.82 4.39
C LYS A 21 -9.52 13.46 4.89
N ALA A 22 -10.28 12.76 4.06
CA ALA A 22 -10.86 11.46 4.34
C ALA A 22 -10.26 10.41 3.40
N ASN A 23 -10.27 9.15 3.81
CA ASN A 23 -9.83 8.04 2.99
C ASN A 23 -10.93 7.72 1.96
N LYS A 24 -10.69 8.12 0.72
CA LYS A 24 -11.64 8.03 -0.40
C LYS A 24 -11.15 7.09 -1.50
N HIS A 25 -9.84 6.91 -1.65
CA HIS A 25 -9.27 6.14 -2.74
C HIS A 25 -8.73 4.81 -2.25
N LYS A 26 -8.86 3.77 -3.09
CA LYS A 26 -8.23 2.48 -2.84
C LYS A 26 -6.78 2.58 -3.29
N PRO A 27 -5.84 1.92 -2.60
CA PRO A 27 -4.49 1.82 -3.10
C PRO A 27 -4.45 1.01 -4.40
N TRP A 28 -3.45 1.26 -5.24
CA TRP A 28 -3.19 0.50 -6.46
C TRP A 28 -1.82 -0.16 -6.42
N ILE A 29 -1.73 -1.32 -7.05
CA ILE A 29 -0.53 -2.14 -7.25
C ILE A 29 -0.55 -2.65 -8.69
N GLU A 30 0.56 -3.20 -9.16
CA GLU A 30 0.59 -3.87 -10.46
C GLU A 30 -0.35 -5.07 -10.48
N ALA A 31 -0.83 -5.46 -11.66
CA ALA A 31 -1.78 -6.56 -11.79
C ALA A 31 -1.11 -7.94 -11.67
N GLU A 32 0.18 -8.03 -11.99
CA GLU A 32 0.95 -9.26 -11.99
C GLU A 32 2.41 -8.98 -11.63
N TYR A 33 3.01 -9.93 -10.91
CA TYR A 33 4.43 -9.93 -10.57
C TYR A 33 5.07 -11.26 -10.93
N GLN A 34 6.27 -11.19 -11.49
CA GLN A 34 7.17 -12.33 -11.62
C GLN A 34 8.26 -12.20 -10.56
N GLY A 35 8.50 -13.26 -9.81
CA GLY A 35 9.44 -13.31 -8.71
C GLY A 35 10.47 -14.41 -8.88
N ILE A 36 11.67 -14.19 -8.37
CA ILE A 36 12.71 -15.21 -8.25
C ILE A 36 13.16 -15.27 -6.80
N VAL A 37 13.29 -16.47 -6.25
CA VAL A 37 13.89 -16.70 -4.92
C VAL A 37 15.01 -17.72 -5.05
N MET A 38 16.14 -17.45 -4.41
CA MET A 38 17.25 -18.40 -4.36
C MET A 38 17.11 -19.29 -3.13
N GLU A 39 17.49 -20.58 -3.18
CA GLU A 39 17.35 -21.49 -2.01
C GLU A 39 18.10 -21.01 -0.75
N ASN A 40 19.18 -20.26 -0.95
CA ASN A 40 20.01 -19.72 0.13
C ASN A 40 19.61 -18.29 0.54
N ASP A 41 18.55 -17.72 -0.06
CA ASP A 41 18.02 -16.40 0.27
C ASP A 41 16.54 -16.52 0.65
N ASN A 42 16.11 -15.70 1.58
CA ASN A 42 14.72 -15.64 2.00
C ASN A 42 13.98 -14.49 1.31
N THR A 43 14.64 -13.68 0.48
CA THR A 43 14.00 -12.55 -0.20
C THR A 43 13.59 -12.95 -1.61
N VAL A 44 12.32 -12.69 -1.96
CA VAL A 44 11.85 -12.84 -3.34
C VAL A 44 12.11 -11.54 -4.09
N LEU A 45 12.92 -11.61 -5.15
CA LEU A 45 13.14 -10.49 -6.05
C LEU A 45 11.99 -10.41 -7.05
N LEU A 46 11.09 -9.45 -6.85
CA LEU A 46 9.99 -9.19 -7.78
C LEU A 46 10.42 -8.28 -8.92
N ASN A 47 9.89 -8.55 -10.11
CA ASN A 47 9.98 -7.70 -11.28
C ASN A 47 8.57 -7.46 -11.86
N PRO A 48 8.03 -6.23 -11.80
CA PRO A 48 8.62 -5.04 -11.17
C PRO A 48 8.69 -5.14 -9.62
N PRO A 49 9.42 -4.25 -8.94
CA PRO A 49 9.43 -4.19 -7.47
C PRO A 49 8.03 -3.90 -6.89
N LEU A 50 7.79 -4.32 -5.65
CA LEU A 50 6.48 -4.17 -5.01
C LEU A 50 6.30 -2.77 -4.42
N PHE A 51 5.53 -1.95 -5.12
CA PHE A 51 5.02 -0.68 -4.63
C PHE A 51 3.49 -0.69 -4.62
N ALA A 52 2.91 -0.19 -3.53
CA ALA A 52 1.51 0.20 -3.47
C ALA A 52 1.41 1.72 -3.36
N LEU A 53 0.51 2.32 -4.12
CA LEU A 53 0.39 3.76 -4.18
C LEU A 53 -1.06 4.14 -3.89
N ASP A 54 -1.28 5.31 -3.28
CA ASP A 54 -2.62 5.82 -2.96
C ASP A 54 -2.77 7.28 -3.37
N LYS A 55 -3.95 7.65 -3.87
CA LYS A 55 -4.24 9.00 -4.36
C LYS A 55 -4.54 9.95 -3.21
N ASP A 56 -4.80 9.41 -2.02
CA ASP A 56 -4.89 10.17 -0.79
C ASP A 56 -3.51 10.57 -0.25
N ALA A 57 -2.39 10.07 -0.79
CA ALA A 57 -1.05 10.53 -0.42
C ALA A 57 -0.84 12.02 -0.74
N PRO A 58 -0.16 12.79 0.13
CA PRO A 58 0.57 12.37 1.34
C PRO A 58 -0.25 12.52 2.64
N LEU A 59 -1.57 12.35 2.62
CA LEU A 59 -2.38 12.43 3.84
C LEU A 59 -1.97 11.32 4.81
N ARG A 60 -1.62 11.70 6.04
CA ARG A 60 -1.30 10.75 7.12
C ARG A 60 -2.45 9.74 7.30
N TYR A 61 -2.13 8.48 7.45
CA TYR A 61 -3.04 7.33 7.43
C TYR A 61 -3.69 7.07 6.06
N ALA A 62 -4.51 7.99 5.54
CA ALA A 62 -5.33 7.73 4.35
C ALA A 62 -4.50 7.48 3.09
N GLY A 63 -3.33 8.12 2.96
CA GLY A 63 -2.39 7.93 1.86
C GLY A 63 -1.21 7.03 2.18
N GLU A 64 -1.14 6.45 3.37
CA GLU A 64 -0.07 5.55 3.79
C GLU A 64 -0.48 4.10 3.58
N ILE A 65 0.46 3.25 3.16
CA ILE A 65 0.23 1.82 3.01
C ILE A 65 0.63 1.11 4.31
N CYS A 66 -0.32 0.43 4.93
CA CYS A 66 -0.06 -0.26 6.20
C CYS A 66 0.41 -1.71 6.01
N GLY A 67 0.18 -2.28 4.83
CA GLY A 67 0.85 -3.50 4.44
C GLY A 67 0.19 -4.23 3.29
N PHE A 68 0.57 -5.50 3.17
CA PHE A 68 0.15 -6.38 2.10
C PHE A 68 -0.37 -7.69 2.69
N ARG A 69 -1.38 -8.26 2.04
CA ARG A 69 -1.95 -9.55 2.41
C ARG A 69 -1.74 -10.54 1.28
N LEU A 70 -1.12 -11.67 1.60
CA LEU A 70 -1.00 -12.80 0.70
C LEU A 70 -2.22 -13.70 0.84
N HIS A 71 -2.70 -14.21 -0.30
CA HIS A 71 -3.84 -15.08 -0.41
C HIS A 71 -3.50 -16.29 -1.28
N GLY A 72 -3.81 -17.47 -0.75
CA GLY A 72 -3.55 -18.77 -1.38
C GLY A 72 -3.52 -19.84 -0.31
N SER A 73 -3.64 -21.10 -0.71
CA SER A 73 -3.47 -22.23 0.23
C SER A 73 -1.99 -22.43 0.50
N GLY A 74 -1.58 -22.46 1.78
CA GLY A 74 -0.23 -22.83 2.17
C GLY A 74 0.90 -21.95 1.62
N VAL A 75 0.64 -20.65 1.37
CA VAL A 75 1.66 -19.75 0.80
C VAL A 75 2.87 -19.65 1.75
N PRO A 76 4.07 -20.14 1.36
CA PRO A 76 5.26 -20.20 2.22
C PRO A 76 5.97 -18.84 2.33
N PHE A 77 5.29 -17.77 1.93
CA PHE A 77 5.80 -16.41 1.93
C PHE A 77 5.04 -15.52 2.92
N GLU A 78 5.67 -14.43 3.30
CA GLU A 78 5.10 -13.26 3.96
C GLU A 78 5.42 -12.00 3.15
N ALA A 79 4.63 -10.95 3.37
CA ALA A 79 4.87 -9.65 2.77
C ALA A 79 5.19 -8.63 3.86
N VAL A 80 6.27 -7.90 3.69
CA VAL A 80 6.78 -6.92 4.65
C VAL A 80 6.68 -5.53 4.03
N ILE A 81 6.10 -4.60 4.78
CA ILE A 81 6.14 -3.17 4.42
C ILE A 81 7.50 -2.60 4.84
N LEU A 82 8.22 -1.99 3.91
CA LEU A 82 9.50 -1.34 4.18
C LEU A 82 9.31 0.12 4.53
N ASP A 83 8.47 0.80 3.76
CA ASP A 83 8.14 2.20 3.97
C ASP A 83 6.66 2.44 3.70
N LYS A 84 5.95 2.92 4.72
CA LYS A 84 4.50 3.18 4.65
C LYS A 84 4.15 4.39 3.79
N ALA A 85 5.05 5.38 3.70
CA ALA A 85 4.82 6.62 2.98
C ALA A 85 5.03 6.45 1.47
N THR A 86 6.01 5.64 1.07
CA THR A 86 6.22 5.29 -0.35
C THR A 86 5.38 4.09 -0.78
N GLY A 87 4.96 3.26 0.18
CA GLY A 87 4.29 2.00 -0.05
C GLY A 87 5.21 0.91 -0.60
N GLU A 88 6.52 1.04 -0.39
CA GLU A 88 7.51 0.03 -0.75
C GLU A 88 7.35 -1.21 0.13
N GLY A 89 7.28 -2.38 -0.50
CA GLY A 89 7.23 -3.66 0.18
C GLY A 89 8.20 -4.68 -0.42
N LEU A 90 8.39 -5.78 0.31
CA LEU A 90 9.09 -6.95 -0.20
C LEU A 90 8.36 -8.23 0.20
N ILE A 91 8.67 -9.32 -0.50
CA ILE A 91 8.16 -10.66 -0.19
C ILE A 91 9.31 -11.50 0.36
N ARG A 92 9.04 -12.24 1.44
CA ARG A 92 10.02 -13.14 2.06
C ARG A 92 9.50 -14.54 2.22
N ALA A 93 10.37 -15.51 2.02
CA ALA A 93 10.14 -16.88 2.42
C ALA A 93 10.16 -16.99 3.96
N LYS A 94 9.16 -17.70 4.51
CA LYS A 94 9.05 -17.97 5.96
C LYS A 94 10.02 -19.05 6.42
N GLU A 95 10.38 -19.94 5.51
CA GLU A 95 11.26 -21.10 5.70
C GLU A 95 12.21 -21.20 4.49
N PRO A 96 13.32 -21.95 4.57
CA PRO A 96 14.19 -22.18 3.41
C PRO A 96 13.43 -22.82 2.24
N MET A 97 13.77 -22.44 1.00
CA MET A 97 13.13 -23.01 -0.19
C MET A 97 13.80 -24.34 -0.57
N ASP A 98 12.99 -25.33 -0.95
CA ASP A 98 13.42 -26.63 -1.47
C ASP A 98 12.93 -26.76 -2.92
N CYS A 99 13.82 -26.51 -3.89
CA CYS A 99 13.47 -26.54 -5.31
C CYS A 99 13.20 -27.95 -5.82
N GLU A 100 13.62 -29.00 -5.11
CA GLU A 100 13.30 -30.38 -5.47
C GLU A 100 11.84 -30.70 -5.12
N ALA A 101 11.36 -30.20 -3.97
CA ALA A 101 9.98 -30.37 -3.53
C ALA A 101 8.98 -29.52 -4.33
N GLN A 102 9.26 -28.22 -4.53
CA GLN A 102 8.37 -27.34 -5.28
C GLN A 102 9.15 -26.22 -5.99
N LYS A 103 9.10 -26.24 -7.33
CA LYS A 103 9.83 -25.27 -8.18
C LYS A 103 9.09 -23.97 -8.45
N GLU A 104 7.77 -23.97 -8.27
CA GLU A 104 6.95 -22.81 -8.61
C GLU A 104 5.88 -22.58 -7.56
N HIS A 105 5.70 -21.32 -7.19
CA HIS A 105 4.63 -20.89 -6.29
C HIS A 105 3.78 -19.82 -6.97
N THR A 106 2.47 -19.99 -6.89
CA THR A 106 1.52 -19.00 -7.38
C THR A 106 0.55 -18.62 -6.26
N PHE A 107 0.44 -17.33 -6.00
CA PHE A 107 -0.48 -16.77 -5.02
C PHE A 107 -0.97 -15.39 -5.47
N THR A 108 -1.87 -14.78 -4.70
CA THR A 108 -2.30 -13.40 -4.95
C THR A 108 -1.92 -12.50 -3.80
N ILE A 109 -1.58 -11.24 -4.10
CA ILE A 109 -1.24 -10.20 -3.14
C ILE A 109 -2.25 -9.05 -3.22
N GLN A 110 -2.55 -8.45 -2.08
CA GLN A 110 -3.45 -7.29 -1.97
C GLN A 110 -2.87 -6.27 -0.98
N ALA A 111 -2.70 -5.03 -1.41
CA ALA A 111 -2.31 -3.94 -0.52
C ALA A 111 -3.51 -3.39 0.25
N TYR A 112 -3.26 -2.80 1.41
CA TYR A 112 -4.24 -2.04 2.16
C TYR A 112 -3.62 -0.79 2.78
N ASP A 113 -4.38 0.30 2.73
CA ASP A 113 -3.99 1.58 3.32
C ASP A 113 -4.11 1.55 4.86
N CYS A 114 -3.67 2.62 5.52
CA CYS A 114 -3.78 2.76 6.97
C CYS A 114 -5.13 3.30 7.46
N GLY A 115 -6.11 3.57 6.58
CA GLY A 115 -7.43 4.07 6.96
C GLY A 115 -7.47 5.55 7.38
N GLU A 116 -8.48 5.90 8.15
CA GLU A 116 -8.71 7.22 8.74
C GLU A 116 -8.29 7.20 10.22
N GLY A 117 -7.03 7.49 10.48
CA GLY A 117 -6.49 7.59 11.83
C GLY A 117 -5.84 6.29 12.36
N PRO A 118 -5.37 6.31 13.61
CA PRO A 118 -4.53 5.25 14.18
C PRO A 118 -5.25 3.90 14.34
N ASP A 119 -6.59 3.91 14.44
CA ASP A 119 -7.39 2.70 14.64
C ASP A 119 -7.66 1.93 13.33
N GLY A 120 -7.23 2.45 12.17
CA GLY A 120 -7.46 1.80 10.87
C GLY A 120 -8.93 1.82 10.43
N ALA A 121 -9.71 2.78 10.91
CA ALA A 121 -11.11 2.94 10.48
C ALA A 121 -11.16 3.23 8.97
N ASN A 122 -12.20 2.74 8.26
CA ASN A 122 -12.34 2.97 6.82
C ASN A 122 -11.10 2.56 5.97
N THR A 123 -10.32 1.56 6.40
CA THR A 123 -9.24 1.00 5.57
C THR A 123 -9.77 0.50 4.24
N LYS A 124 -9.09 0.84 3.15
CA LYS A 124 -9.40 0.31 1.82
C LYS A 124 -8.31 -0.63 1.34
N LYS A 125 -8.68 -1.41 0.32
CA LYS A 125 -7.87 -2.49 -0.22
C LYS A 125 -7.77 -2.36 -1.73
N SER A 126 -6.59 -2.65 -2.26
CA SER A 126 -6.33 -2.66 -3.69
C SER A 126 -7.08 -3.80 -4.39
N HIS A 127 -7.00 -3.82 -5.72
CA HIS A 127 -7.22 -5.06 -6.46
C HIS A 127 -6.17 -6.11 -6.06
N LYS A 128 -6.49 -7.38 -6.33
CA LYS A 128 -5.54 -8.47 -6.16
C LYS A 128 -4.62 -8.53 -7.38
N ALA A 129 -3.34 -8.73 -7.12
CA ALA A 129 -2.35 -9.03 -8.14
C ALA A 129 -1.94 -10.50 -8.04
N THR A 130 -1.65 -11.14 -9.16
CA THR A 130 -1.08 -12.49 -9.17
C THR A 130 0.43 -12.41 -9.03
N VAL A 131 1.02 -13.28 -8.23
CA VAL A 131 2.47 -13.41 -8.08
C VAL A 131 2.88 -14.82 -8.46
N HIS A 132 3.82 -14.92 -9.39
CA HIS A 132 4.44 -16.17 -9.81
C HIS A 132 5.90 -16.15 -9.39
N VAL A 133 6.28 -17.03 -8.46
CA VAL A 133 7.65 -17.15 -7.95
C VAL A 133 8.27 -18.44 -8.46
N ARG A 134 9.51 -18.34 -8.95
CA ARG A 134 10.36 -19.43 -9.41
C ARG A 134 11.68 -19.49 -8.64
#